data_AF-A0A7X8ICM9-F1
#
_entry.id   AF-A0A7X8ICM9-F1
#
_cell.length_a   1.000
_cell.length_b   1.000
_cell.length_c   1.000
_cell.angle_alpha   90.00
_cell.angle_beta   90.00
_cell.angle_gamma   90.00
#
_symmetry.space_group_name_H-M   'P 1'
#
loop_
_entity.id
_entity.type
_entity.pdbx_description
1 polymer ?
#
loop_
_entity_poly.entity_id
_entity_poly.type
_entity_poly.pdbx_seq_one_letter_code
_entity_poly.pdbx_strand_id
1 'polypeptide(L)' 'LYVVSLDEGRQVFTYALSGSISAGPAVADSTLLIGCEDGAVYAFREAMP' A
#
# COMPACT_ATOMS: atom_id res chain seq x y z
N LEU A 1 -6.57 -1.76 -0.50
CA LEU A 1 -5.23 -1.75 -1.11
C LEU A 1 -4.82 -3.19 -1.38
N TYR A 2 -4.46 -3.51 -2.62
CA TYR A 2 -3.94 -4.82 -2.99
C TYR A 2 -2.50 -4.66 -3.46
N VAL A 3 -1.62 -5.54 -2.99
CA VAL A 3 -0.27 -5.70 -3.52
C VAL A 3 -0.24 -7.05 -4.21
N VAL A 4 0.15 -7.04 -5.49
CA VAL A 4 0.23 -8.24 -6.33
C VAL A 4 1.67 -8.48 -6.76
N SER A 5 2.06 -9.73 -6.94
CA SER A 5 3.37 -10.09 -7.45
C SER A 5 3.46 -9.72 -8.93
N LEU A 6 4.61 -9.22 -9.35
CA LEU A 6 4.80 -8.72 -10.72
C LEU A 6 4.88 -9.86 -11.75
N ASP A 7 5.39 -11.01 -11.33
CA ASP A 7 5.62 -12.20 -12.15
C ASP A 7 4.35 -13.01 -12.42
N GLU A 8 3.55 -13.24 -11.38
CA GLU A 8 2.41 -14.17 -11.41
C GLU A 8 1.06 -13.47 -11.21
N GLY A 9 1.06 -12.18 -10.86
CA GLY A 9 -0.18 -11.44 -10.54
C GLY A 9 -0.88 -11.94 -9.27
N ARG A 10 -0.19 -12.73 -8.43
CA ARG A 10 -0.76 -13.28 -7.20
C ARG A 10 -0.87 -12.18 -6.15
N GLN A 11 -1.98 -12.12 -5.43
CA GLN A 11 -2.11 -11.26 -4.26
C GLN A 11 -1.08 -11.66 -3.18
N VAL A 12 -0.19 -10.73 -2.85
CA VAL A 12 0.83 -10.87 -1.78
C VAL A 12 0.28 -10.36 -0.46
N PHE A 13 -0.43 -9.23 -0.50
CA PHE A 13 -0.95 -8.55 0.68
C PHE A 13 -2.22 -7.79 0.32
N THR A 14 -3.11 -7.65 1.30
CA THR A 14 -4.27 -6.76 1.20
C THR A 14 -4.51 -6.04 2.51
N TYR A 15 -4.96 -4.79 2.40
CA TYR A 15 -5.36 -3.97 3.53
C TYR A 15 -6.62 -3.18 3.20
N ALA A 16 -7.60 -3.22 4.09
CA ALA A 16 -8.80 -2.40 4.00
C ALA A 16 -8.51 -1.01 4.58
N LEU A 17 -8.47 -0.01 3.70
CA LEU A 17 -8.36 1.40 4.10
C LEU A 17 -9.72 1.91 4.60
N SER A 18 -9.71 2.91 5.47
CA SER A 18 -10.94 3.53 5.98
C SER A 18 -11.61 4.48 4.98
N GLY A 19 -10.92 4.84 3.89
CA GLY A 19 -11.45 5.64 2.79
C GLY A 19 -10.88 5.24 1.42
N SER A 20 -11.26 5.98 0.39
CA SER A 20 -10.75 5.79 -0.98
C SER A 20 -9.28 6.21 -1.07
N ILE A 21 -8.55 5.61 -2.02
CA ILE A 21 -7.20 6.06 -2.36
C ILE A 21 -7.31 7.40 -3.13
N SER A 22 -6.75 8.46 -2.57
CA SER A 22 -6.81 9.81 -3.15
C SER A 22 -5.62 10.16 -4.04
N ALA A 23 -4.51 9.43 -3.89
CA ALA A 23 -3.27 9.65 -4.64
C ALA A 23 -2.63 8.33 -5.05
N GLY A 24 -1.89 8.34 -6.16
CA GLY A 24 -1.12 7.18 -6.61
C GLY A 24 -0.09 6.72 -5.57
N PRO A 25 0.31 5.43 -5.61
CA PRO A 25 1.31 4.90 -4.69
C PRO A 25 2.69 5.55 -4.91
N ALA A 26 3.42 5.78 -3.82
CA ALA A 26 4.82 6.21 -3.85
C ALA A 26 5.68 5.29 -2.99
N VAL A 27 6.94 5.09 -3.39
CA VAL A 27 7.91 4.29 -2.63
C VAL A 27 9.11 5.16 -2.28
N ALA A 28 9.44 5.22 -0.99
CA ALA A 28 10.64 5.88 -0.47
C ALA A 28 11.16 5.07 0.73
N ASP A 29 12.48 4.90 0.85
CA ASP A 29 13.13 4.17 1.94
C ASP A 29 12.44 2.82 2.28
N SER A 30 12.23 2.01 1.24
CA SER A 30 11.56 0.70 1.33
C SER A 30 10.19 0.72 2.00
N THR A 31 9.50 1.85 1.92
CA THR A 31 8.17 2.08 2.50
C THR A 31 7.20 2.51 1.40
N LEU A 32 6.07 1.81 1.29
CA LEU A 32 4.97 2.15 0.40
C LEU A 32 4.06 3.16 1.08
N LEU A 33 3.88 4.31 0.45
CA LEU A 33 3.05 5.41 0.91
C LEU A 33 1.77 5.50 0.09
N ILE A 34 0.62 5.59 0.78
CA ILE A 34 -0.71 5.69 0.16
C ILE A 34 -1.47 6.86 0.78
N GLY A 35 -1.85 7.83 -0.05
CA GLY A 35 -2.76 8.90 0.34
C GLY A 35 -4.21 8.41 0.33
N CYS A 36 -4.95 8.73 1.38
CA CYS A 36 -6.36 8.34 1.53
C CYS A 36 -7.26 9.56 1.76
N GLU A 37 -8.51 9.48 1.31
CA GLU A 37 -9.52 10.53 1.49
C GLU A 37 -9.99 10.66 2.96
N ASP A 38 -9.64 9.72 3.83
CA ASP A 38 -9.92 9.81 5.27
C ASP A 38 -9.02 10.81 6.02
N GLY A 39 -8.11 11.47 5.29
CA GLY A 39 -7.17 12.45 5.83
C GLY A 39 -5.86 11.86 6.34
N ALA A 40 -5.66 10.54 6.24
CA ALA A 40 -4.43 9.87 6.61
C ALA A 40 -3.51 9.57 5.41
N VAL A 41 -2.21 9.48 5.69
CA VAL A 41 -1.23 8.84 4.81
C VAL A 41 -0.83 7.52 5.47
N TYR A 42 -1.07 6.42 4.77
CA TYR A 42 -0.73 5.09 5.24
C TYR A 42 0.69 4.74 4.77
N ALA A 43 1.47 4.14 5.67
CA ALA A 43 2.84 3.70 5.40
C ALA A 43 2.97 2.20 5.67
N PHE A 44 3.33 1.45 4.63
CA PHE A 44 3.51 0.00 4.70
C PHE A 44 4.96 -0.35 4.45
N ARG A 45 5.51 -1.22 5.29
CA ARG A 45 6.83 -1.82 5.09
C ARG A 45 6.74 -3.31 5.33
N GLU A 46 7.66 -4.04 4.72
CA GLU A 46 7.88 -5.42 5.10
C GLU A 46 8.28 -5.47 6.57
N ALA A 47 7.57 -6.26 7.36
CA ALA A 47 8.06 -6.60 8.69
C ALA A 47 9.23 -7.57 8.47
N MET A 48 10.43 -7.21 8.93
CA MET A 48 11.52 -8.18 9.01
C MET A 48 11.03 -9.40 9.81
N PRO A 49 11.36 -10.63 9.39
CA PRO A 49 11.10 -11.83 10.20
C PRO A 49 11.79 -11.77 11.57
#